data_AF-V5GA07-F1
#
_entry.id   AF-V5GA07-F1
#
_cell.length_a   1.000
_cell.length_b   1.000
_cell.length_c   1.000
_cell.angle_alpha   90.00
_cell.angle_beta   90.00
_cell.angle_gamma   90.00
#
_symmetry.space_group_name_H-M   'P 1'
#
loop_
_entity.id
_entity.type
_entity.pdbx_description
1 polymer ?
#
loop_
_entity_poly.entity_id
_entity_poly.type
_entity_poly.pdbx_seq_one_letter_code
_entity_poly.pdbx_strand_id
1 'polypeptide(L)'
;MHLSTPVPPSVDISPGQLIEIATSLVNNVQSAKKRLLDATTIRDATFDDVIWALADIENELKGKVQFLALFQAVSPSPKLRHESSVVVKMLDKAYLELFQDENLFELVDSVYKSCGNAKLDTEHKKFVDSLYSTFLDNGLGLDKTDKKMFYDISKRLVELRVAFTENLNMNPGYLAVLSKCVKPETREEAFIQSQRIFPENIALFQEIIVLRDEGARLLGFKSYAHQQARHKLLKSPESVKSMLDELSSYLRPVAKAELEELQRIKGTPETPFYLWDFDYYHRKMLQDNYLVDYDLISEYFPANATVRRMLNAFERILSLKIEKVQNIRDKNIWHPDVKVFAVQDMASSDFIGFLYTDIYQREGKYSHAANFNIFPAILCFGDTTLEKPADHSQFVHVDFESSEHLCRDWSFLSTQFWDSSIDFIWGTEMPMTVFENVDAARGNPRGPILSDEEMA
;
A
#
# COMPACT_ATOMS: atom_id res chain seq x y z
N MET A 1 -26.25 -6.05 -25.81
CA MET A 1 -25.57 -7.35 -25.64
C MET A 1 -25.06 -7.36 -24.21
N HIS A 2 -25.53 -8.27 -23.35
CA HIS A 2 -24.86 -8.47 -22.06
C HIS A 2 -23.48 -9.03 -22.37
N LEU A 3 -22.43 -8.22 -22.16
CA LEU A 3 -21.06 -8.72 -22.14
C LEU A 3 -21.02 -9.81 -21.07
N SER A 4 -20.69 -11.04 -21.47
CA SER A 4 -20.49 -12.13 -20.53
C SER A 4 -19.40 -11.71 -19.54
N THR A 5 -19.67 -11.80 -18.25
CA THR A 5 -18.67 -11.52 -17.20
C THR A 5 -17.38 -12.28 -17.54
N PRO A 6 -16.22 -11.61 -17.55
CA PRO A 6 -14.95 -12.28 -17.82
C PRO A 6 -14.71 -13.44 -16.85
N VAL A 7 -13.83 -14.36 -17.23
CA VAL A 7 -13.38 -15.42 -16.32
C VAL A 7 -12.21 -14.87 -15.52
N PRO A 8 -12.17 -15.06 -14.19
CA PRO A 8 -11.02 -14.67 -13.39
C PRO A 8 -9.70 -15.26 -13.94
N PRO A 9 -8.57 -14.55 -13.79
CA PRO A 9 -7.27 -15.00 -14.24
C PRO A 9 -6.86 -16.31 -13.61
N SER A 10 -5.94 -17.02 -14.27
CA SER A 10 -5.24 -18.14 -13.65
C SER A 10 -4.18 -17.60 -12.70
N VAL A 11 -4.23 -18.02 -11.44
CA VAL A 11 -3.19 -17.81 -10.42
C VAL A 11 -2.40 -19.10 -10.14
N ASP A 12 -2.73 -20.20 -10.84
CA ASP A 12 -1.94 -21.42 -10.82
C ASP A 12 -0.60 -21.22 -11.54
N ILE A 13 0.47 -21.18 -10.75
CA ILE A 13 1.82 -20.94 -11.23
C ILE A 13 2.81 -21.81 -10.45
N SER A 14 3.68 -22.49 -11.19
CA SER A 14 4.80 -23.21 -10.59
C SER A 14 5.95 -22.26 -10.26
N PRO A 15 6.84 -22.62 -9.33
CA PRO A 15 8.00 -21.79 -9.02
C PRO A 15 8.94 -21.58 -10.22
N GLY A 16 9.02 -22.55 -11.15
CA GLY A 16 9.79 -22.39 -12.39
C GLY A 16 9.19 -21.33 -13.32
N GLN A 17 7.86 -21.32 -13.47
CA GLN A 17 7.17 -20.32 -14.27
C GLN A 17 7.31 -18.89 -13.70
N LEU A 18 7.33 -18.73 -12.36
CA LEU A 18 7.61 -17.42 -11.74
C LEU A 18 8.96 -16.87 -12.20
N ILE A 19 9.99 -17.71 -12.15
CA ILE A 19 11.36 -17.33 -12.53
C ILE A 19 11.43 -17.02 -14.03
N GLU A 20 10.79 -17.82 -14.88
CA GLU A 20 10.73 -17.59 -16.32
C GLU A 20 10.07 -16.25 -16.67
N ILE A 21 8.90 -15.96 -16.07
CA ILE A 21 8.18 -14.70 -16.30
C ILE A 21 9.04 -13.52 -15.84
N ALA A 22 9.61 -13.58 -14.64
CA ALA A 22 10.43 -12.50 -14.12
C ALA A 22 11.71 -12.29 -14.94
N THR A 23 12.37 -13.37 -15.39
CA THR A 23 13.55 -13.29 -16.26
C THR A 23 13.20 -12.66 -17.60
N SER A 24 12.07 -13.06 -18.20
CA SER A 24 11.57 -12.46 -19.43
C SER A 24 11.29 -10.96 -19.25
N LEU A 25 10.65 -10.56 -18.15
CA LEU A 25 10.38 -9.16 -17.83
C LEU A 25 11.67 -8.34 -17.72
N VAL A 26 12.67 -8.83 -16.97
CA VAL A 26 13.96 -8.14 -16.86
C VAL A 26 14.61 -7.97 -18.24
N ASN A 27 14.61 -9.03 -19.06
CA ASN A 27 15.18 -8.97 -20.40
C ASN A 27 14.44 -7.98 -21.31
N ASN A 28 13.11 -7.93 -21.22
CA ASN A 28 12.29 -7.00 -21.99
C ASN A 28 12.56 -5.56 -21.59
N VAL A 29 12.61 -5.26 -20.28
CA VAL A 29 12.95 -3.94 -19.73
C VAL A 29 14.33 -3.49 -20.21
N GLN A 30 15.34 -4.35 -20.11
CA GLN A 30 16.71 -4.02 -20.55
C GLN A 30 16.78 -3.79 -22.07
N SER A 31 16.05 -4.60 -22.85
CA SER A 31 15.97 -4.45 -24.30
C SER A 31 15.23 -3.19 -24.72
N ALA A 32 14.14 -2.84 -24.03
CA ALA A 32 13.37 -1.63 -24.26
C ALA A 32 14.18 -0.38 -23.90
N LYS A 33 14.86 -0.37 -22.75
CA LYS A 33 15.81 0.69 -22.38
C LYS A 33 16.88 0.87 -23.45
N LYS A 34 17.51 -0.23 -23.89
CA LYS A 34 18.54 -0.17 -24.93
C LYS A 34 17.99 0.41 -26.23
N ARG A 35 16.82 -0.03 -26.69
CA ARG A 35 16.17 0.51 -27.90
C ARG A 35 15.91 2.01 -27.78
N LEU A 36 15.43 2.47 -26.62
CA LEU A 36 15.20 3.89 -26.35
C LEU A 36 16.50 4.70 -26.47
N LEU A 37 17.58 4.24 -25.83
CA LEU A 37 18.89 4.89 -25.87
C LEU A 37 19.54 4.86 -27.27
N ASP A 38 19.33 3.79 -28.04
CA ASP A 38 19.86 3.66 -29.40
C ASP A 38 19.07 4.52 -30.42
N ALA A 39 17.77 4.72 -30.19
CA ALA A 39 16.86 5.41 -31.12
C ALA A 39 16.81 6.93 -30.92
N THR A 40 17.10 7.43 -29.71
CA THR A 40 16.85 8.84 -29.35
C THR A 40 18.12 9.53 -28.92
N THR A 41 18.38 10.72 -29.47
CA THR A 41 19.47 11.59 -29.01
C THR A 41 18.93 12.69 -28.10
N ILE A 42 19.79 13.28 -27.25
CA ILE A 42 19.43 14.39 -26.37
C ILE A 42 18.76 15.55 -27.13
N ARG A 43 19.16 15.79 -28.39
CA ARG A 43 18.65 16.89 -29.22
C ARG A 43 17.26 16.61 -29.78
N ASP A 44 16.97 15.35 -30.05
CA ASP A 44 15.71 14.90 -30.66
C ASP A 44 14.73 14.39 -29.60
N ALA A 45 15.12 14.38 -28.32
CA ALA A 45 14.33 13.90 -27.21
C ALA A 45 13.02 14.70 -27.08
N THR A 46 11.89 14.02 -27.29
CA THR A 46 10.56 14.58 -27.08
C THR A 46 9.82 13.85 -25.96
N PHE A 47 8.70 14.43 -25.52
CA PHE A 47 7.78 13.75 -24.61
C PHE A 47 7.36 12.39 -25.17
N ASP A 48 6.99 12.33 -26.46
CA ASP A 48 6.45 11.11 -27.04
C ASP A 48 7.50 10.02 -27.21
N ASP A 49 8.74 10.39 -27.53
CA ASP A 49 9.81 9.41 -27.76
C ASP A 49 10.41 8.87 -26.45
N VAL A 50 10.49 9.71 -25.41
CA VAL A 50 11.20 9.35 -24.16
C VAL A 50 10.26 9.04 -23.01
N ILE A 51 9.29 9.93 -22.75
CA ILE A 51 8.45 9.81 -21.56
C ILE A 51 7.44 8.68 -21.73
N TRP A 52 6.82 8.54 -22.91
CA TRP A 52 5.94 7.40 -23.17
C TRP A 52 6.68 6.09 -23.22
N ALA A 53 7.85 6.04 -23.86
CA ALA A 53 8.66 4.82 -23.89
C ALA A 53 9.01 4.35 -22.46
N LEU A 54 9.28 5.28 -21.54
CA LEU A 54 9.49 4.94 -20.14
C LEU A 54 8.21 4.52 -19.42
N ALA A 55 7.08 5.18 -19.69
CA ALA A 55 5.79 4.76 -19.17
C ALA A 55 5.46 3.32 -19.57
N ASP A 56 5.70 2.94 -20.83
CA ASP A 56 5.48 1.57 -21.32
C ASP A 56 6.39 0.55 -20.63
N ILE A 57 7.65 0.89 -20.41
CA ILE A 57 8.59 0.05 -19.64
C ILE A 57 8.09 -0.14 -18.20
N GLU A 58 7.66 0.95 -17.56
CA GLU A 58 7.10 0.89 -16.21
C GLU A 58 5.81 0.08 -16.17
N ASN A 59 4.94 0.23 -17.17
CA ASN A 59 3.67 -0.47 -17.29
C ASN A 59 3.89 -1.98 -17.44
N GLU A 60 4.87 -2.41 -18.24
CA GLU A 60 5.19 -3.83 -18.39
C GLU A 60 5.65 -4.46 -17.07
N LEU A 61 6.48 -3.73 -16.29
CA LEU A 61 6.99 -4.21 -15.01
C LEU A 61 5.89 -4.16 -13.92
N LYS A 62 5.27 -2.99 -13.72
CA LYS A 62 4.22 -2.77 -12.70
C LYS A 62 2.97 -3.62 -12.95
N GLY A 63 2.65 -3.89 -14.21
CA GLY A 63 1.54 -4.75 -14.62
C GLY A 63 1.67 -6.20 -14.17
N LYS A 64 2.89 -6.69 -13.84
CA LYS A 64 3.12 -8.08 -13.44
C LYS A 64 3.78 -8.25 -12.09
N VAL A 65 4.53 -7.26 -11.61
CA VAL A 65 5.29 -7.39 -10.34
C VAL A 65 4.38 -7.74 -9.17
N GLN A 66 3.18 -7.15 -9.10
CA GLN A 66 2.25 -7.41 -7.99
C GLN A 66 1.64 -8.81 -8.05
N PHE A 67 1.28 -9.30 -9.23
CA PHE A 67 0.89 -10.70 -9.41
C PHE A 67 1.99 -11.66 -8.95
N LEU A 68 3.26 -11.38 -9.29
CA LEU A 68 4.39 -12.19 -8.87
C LEU A 68 4.64 -12.09 -7.35
N ALA A 69 4.42 -10.91 -6.77
CA ALA A 69 4.58 -10.64 -5.34
C ALA A 69 3.45 -11.23 -4.49
N LEU A 70 2.24 -11.41 -5.05
CA LEU A 70 1.09 -12.00 -4.36
C LEU A 70 1.47 -13.29 -3.63
N PHE A 71 2.20 -14.17 -4.29
CA PHE A 71 2.50 -15.50 -3.78
C PHE A 71 3.34 -15.50 -2.51
N GLN A 72 4.23 -14.53 -2.29
CA GLN A 72 4.99 -14.44 -1.03
C GLN A 72 4.10 -14.17 0.18
N ALA A 73 2.95 -13.50 -0.05
CA ALA A 73 2.01 -13.12 0.99
C ALA A 73 0.91 -14.17 1.21
N VAL A 74 0.52 -14.94 0.19
CA VAL A 74 -0.69 -15.78 0.28
C VAL A 74 -0.49 -17.27 0.01
N SER A 75 0.61 -17.67 -0.63
CA SER A 75 0.77 -19.06 -1.08
C SER A 75 0.89 -20.02 0.11
N PRO A 76 0.17 -21.15 0.12
CA PRO A 76 0.37 -22.19 1.11
C PRO A 76 1.74 -22.90 0.97
N SER A 77 2.36 -22.87 -0.22
CA SER A 77 3.65 -23.50 -0.50
C SER A 77 4.84 -22.63 -0.05
N PRO A 78 5.65 -23.06 0.93
CA PRO A 78 6.84 -22.31 1.36
C PRO A 78 7.85 -22.10 0.22
N LYS A 79 7.98 -23.10 -0.66
CA LYS A 79 8.84 -23.00 -1.85
C LYS A 79 8.36 -21.89 -2.78
N LEU A 80 7.05 -21.83 -3.06
CA LEU A 80 6.51 -20.78 -3.94
C LEU A 80 6.63 -19.39 -3.31
N ARG A 81 6.48 -19.28 -1.98
CA ARG A 81 6.72 -18.01 -1.26
C ARG A 81 8.17 -17.56 -1.40
N HIS A 82 9.13 -18.47 -1.20
CA HIS A 82 10.55 -18.17 -1.33
C HIS A 82 10.90 -17.69 -2.75
N GLU A 83 10.49 -18.44 -3.78
CA GLU A 83 10.77 -18.07 -5.16
C GLU A 83 10.07 -16.75 -5.56
N SER A 84 8.85 -16.50 -5.07
CA SER A 84 8.16 -15.21 -5.24
C SER A 84 8.99 -14.05 -4.68
N SER A 85 9.54 -14.18 -3.47
CA SER A 85 10.42 -13.16 -2.89
C SER A 85 11.74 -12.99 -3.65
N VAL A 86 12.31 -14.06 -4.22
CA VAL A 86 13.50 -13.98 -5.07
C VAL A 86 13.21 -13.21 -6.36
N VAL A 87 12.10 -13.51 -7.05
CA VAL A 87 11.76 -12.82 -8.30
C VAL A 87 11.38 -11.37 -8.08
N VAL A 88 10.69 -11.03 -6.97
CA VAL A 88 10.39 -9.64 -6.61
C VAL A 88 11.68 -8.84 -6.42
N LYS A 89 12.65 -9.38 -5.67
CA LYS A 89 13.97 -8.74 -5.48
C LYS A 89 14.69 -8.53 -6.82
N MET A 90 14.58 -9.47 -7.74
CA MET A 90 15.17 -9.36 -9.08
C MET A 90 14.52 -8.24 -9.90
N LEU A 91 13.20 -8.10 -9.85
CA LEU A 91 12.44 -7.06 -10.55
C LEU A 91 12.66 -5.68 -9.93
N ASP A 92 12.66 -5.57 -8.60
CA ASP A 92 12.97 -4.32 -7.89
C ASP A 92 14.36 -3.80 -8.26
N LYS A 93 15.34 -4.71 -8.36
CA LYS A 93 16.69 -4.37 -8.83
C LYS A 93 16.68 -3.84 -10.27
N ALA A 94 16.00 -4.53 -11.18
CA ALA A 94 15.92 -4.09 -12.58
C ALA A 94 15.22 -2.73 -12.71
N TYR A 95 14.16 -2.49 -11.92
CA TYR A 95 13.47 -1.20 -11.86
C TYR A 95 14.39 -0.09 -11.32
N LEU A 96 15.10 -0.34 -10.23
CA LEU A 96 16.06 0.62 -9.66
C LEU A 96 17.18 0.97 -10.65
N GLU A 97 17.69 -0.01 -11.39
CA GLU A 97 18.73 0.20 -12.41
C GLU A 97 18.28 1.14 -13.55
N LEU A 98 16.97 1.24 -13.85
CA LEU A 98 16.45 2.23 -14.79
C LEU A 98 16.68 3.65 -14.27
N PHE A 99 16.30 3.90 -13.00
CA PHE A 99 16.41 5.21 -12.37
C PHE A 99 17.82 5.56 -11.91
N GLN A 100 18.77 4.63 -12.07
CA GLN A 100 20.20 4.82 -11.84
C GLN A 100 21.00 5.03 -13.14
N ASP A 101 20.36 4.99 -14.31
CA ASP A 101 21.01 5.12 -15.61
C ASP A 101 21.21 6.59 -16.00
N GLU A 102 22.47 7.02 -16.12
CA GLU A 102 22.83 8.41 -16.43
C GLU A 102 22.40 8.83 -17.83
N ASN A 103 22.50 7.94 -18.83
CA ASN A 103 22.13 8.27 -20.20
C ASN A 103 20.62 8.47 -20.30
N LEU A 104 19.86 7.66 -19.58
CA LEU A 104 18.41 7.80 -19.53
C LEU A 104 18.01 9.10 -18.81
N PHE A 105 18.69 9.44 -17.72
CA PHE A 105 18.48 10.71 -17.03
C PHE A 105 18.75 11.92 -17.94
N GLU A 106 19.81 11.89 -18.77
CA GLU A 106 20.11 12.98 -19.71
C GLU A 106 18.98 13.20 -20.73
N LEU A 107 18.35 12.13 -21.23
CA LEU A 107 17.18 12.23 -22.10
C LEU A 107 15.99 12.85 -21.36
N VAL A 108 15.67 12.35 -20.16
CA VAL A 108 14.55 12.85 -19.34
C VAL A 108 14.76 14.31 -18.92
N ASP A 109 15.99 14.70 -18.56
CA ASP A 109 16.34 16.07 -18.20
C ASP A 109 16.21 17.03 -19.40
N SER A 110 16.57 16.58 -20.61
CA SER A 110 16.35 17.34 -21.85
C SER A 110 14.87 17.59 -22.11
N VAL A 111 14.03 16.55 -21.96
CA VAL A 111 12.58 16.67 -22.10
C VAL A 111 12.01 17.57 -21.01
N TYR A 112 12.37 17.37 -19.75
CA TYR A 112 11.93 18.19 -18.62
C TYR A 112 12.20 19.69 -18.84
N LYS A 113 13.42 20.04 -19.29
CA LYS A 113 13.81 21.43 -19.58
C LYS A 113 13.08 22.03 -20.79
N SER A 114 12.72 21.22 -21.79
CA SER A 114 12.00 21.68 -22.97
C SER A 114 10.47 21.73 -22.78
N CYS A 115 9.92 20.94 -21.87
CA CYS A 115 8.49 20.86 -21.55
C CYS A 115 7.88 22.19 -21.07
N GLY A 116 8.68 23.11 -20.53
CA GLY A 116 8.20 24.46 -20.17
C GLY A 116 7.59 25.24 -21.35
N ASN A 117 7.91 24.86 -22.59
CA ASN A 117 7.40 25.47 -23.82
C ASN A 117 6.35 24.61 -24.55
N ALA A 118 6.10 23.38 -24.09
CA ALA A 118 5.20 22.44 -24.76
C ALA A 118 3.75 22.56 -24.27
N LYS A 119 2.78 22.37 -25.17
CA LYS A 119 1.35 22.25 -24.80
C LYS A 119 1.06 20.83 -24.28
N LEU A 120 1.55 20.53 -23.08
CA LEU A 120 1.14 19.34 -22.33
C LEU A 120 -0.06 19.69 -21.42
N ASP A 121 -0.98 18.74 -21.26
CA ASP A 121 -2.03 18.83 -20.24
C ASP A 121 -1.44 18.66 -18.82
N THR A 122 -2.32 18.75 -17.83
CA THR A 122 -1.96 18.72 -16.41
C THR A 122 -1.38 17.37 -15.99
N GLU A 123 -1.90 16.26 -16.50
CA GLU A 123 -1.48 14.91 -16.12
C GLU A 123 -0.09 14.60 -16.69
N HIS A 124 0.13 14.89 -17.98
CA HIS A 124 1.43 14.71 -18.61
C HIS A 124 2.50 15.54 -17.91
N LYS A 125 2.24 16.81 -17.59
CA LYS A 125 3.19 17.65 -16.83
C LYS A 125 3.52 17.03 -15.48
N LYS A 126 2.51 16.55 -14.76
CA LYS A 126 2.70 15.92 -13.46
C LYS A 126 3.53 14.64 -13.57
N PHE A 127 3.33 13.87 -14.63
CA PHE A 127 4.09 12.66 -14.89
C PHE A 127 5.57 12.96 -15.17
N VAL A 128 5.88 13.95 -16.04
CA VAL A 128 7.27 14.37 -16.28
C VAL A 128 7.93 14.87 -14.98
N ASP A 129 7.24 15.72 -14.20
CA ASP A 129 7.75 16.23 -12.93
C ASP A 129 8.06 15.10 -11.93
N SER A 130 7.18 14.10 -11.86
CA SER A 130 7.32 12.93 -10.99
C SER A 130 8.48 12.03 -11.42
N LEU A 131 8.59 11.76 -12.73
CA LEU A 131 9.64 10.95 -13.31
C LEU A 131 11.01 11.61 -13.08
N TYR A 132 11.13 12.90 -13.41
CA TYR A 132 12.35 13.68 -13.18
C TYR A 132 12.75 13.69 -11.70
N SER A 133 11.78 13.90 -10.80
CA SER A 133 12.03 13.87 -9.36
C SER A 133 12.52 12.49 -8.88
N THR A 134 12.04 11.40 -9.48
CA THR A 134 12.46 10.04 -9.12
C THR A 134 13.93 9.80 -9.48
N PHE A 135 14.40 10.28 -10.63
CA PHE A 135 15.85 10.23 -10.95
C PHE A 135 16.68 11.05 -9.95
N LEU A 136 16.24 12.25 -9.60
CA LEU A 136 16.95 13.08 -8.61
C LEU A 136 16.97 12.44 -7.23
N ASP A 137 15.86 11.86 -6.79
CA ASP A 137 15.74 11.16 -5.51
C ASP A 137 16.60 9.87 -5.49
N ASN A 138 17.00 9.35 -6.66
CA ASN A 138 17.97 8.29 -6.84
C ASN A 138 19.42 8.78 -7.07
N GLY A 139 19.70 10.07 -6.88
CA GLY A 139 21.06 10.62 -6.84
C GLY A 139 21.64 11.06 -8.19
N LEU A 140 20.83 11.15 -9.26
CA LEU A 140 21.35 11.46 -10.60
C LEU A 140 21.72 12.94 -10.80
N GLY A 141 21.33 13.80 -9.87
CA GLY A 141 21.77 15.20 -9.80
C GLY A 141 23.07 15.43 -9.02
N LEU A 142 23.67 14.37 -8.44
CA LEU A 142 24.88 14.48 -7.62
C LEU A 142 26.16 14.44 -8.44
N ASP A 143 27.22 15.04 -7.91
CA ASP A 143 28.56 14.89 -8.47
C ASP A 143 29.08 13.44 -8.30
N LYS A 144 30.20 13.10 -8.95
CA LYS A 144 30.74 11.73 -8.93
C LYS A 144 31.08 11.21 -7.54
N THR A 145 31.53 12.08 -6.64
CA THR A 145 31.95 11.69 -5.28
C THR A 145 30.72 11.45 -4.41
N ASP A 146 29.81 12.42 -4.42
CA ASP A 146 28.58 12.38 -3.63
C ASP A 146 27.64 11.27 -4.11
N LYS A 147 27.56 11.04 -5.42
CA LYS A 147 26.78 9.94 -6.01
C LYS A 147 27.27 8.57 -5.54
N LYS A 148 28.59 8.35 -5.52
CA LYS A 148 29.17 7.10 -4.99
C LYS A 148 28.81 6.92 -3.52
N MET A 149 29.00 7.96 -2.71
CA MET A 149 28.66 7.91 -1.29
C MET A 149 27.16 7.63 -1.08
N PHE A 150 26.29 8.26 -1.87
CA PHE A 150 24.86 8.04 -1.83
C PHE A 150 24.47 6.60 -2.16
N TYR A 151 25.11 5.96 -3.15
CA TYR A 151 24.86 4.56 -3.49
C TYR A 151 25.36 3.59 -2.41
N ASP A 152 26.52 3.85 -1.81
CA ASP A 152 27.05 3.05 -0.70
C ASP A 152 26.10 3.13 0.52
N ILE A 153 25.62 4.33 0.87
CA ILE A 153 24.62 4.56 1.90
C ILE A 153 23.31 3.82 1.58
N SER A 154 22.79 3.96 0.36
CA SER A 154 21.53 3.35 -0.05
C SER A 154 21.57 1.83 0.03
N LYS A 155 22.67 1.22 -0.43
CA LYS A 155 22.90 -0.22 -0.32
C LYS A 155 22.93 -0.67 1.14
N ARG A 156 23.65 0.06 2.00
CA ARG A 156 23.74 -0.26 3.43
C ARG A 156 22.39 -0.15 4.13
N LEU A 157 21.59 0.87 3.81
CA LEU A 157 20.23 1.03 4.34
C LEU A 157 19.31 -0.15 3.98
N VAL A 158 19.44 -0.72 2.78
CA VAL A 158 18.69 -1.92 2.37
C VAL A 158 19.09 -3.13 3.23
N GLU A 159 20.39 -3.37 3.41
CA GLU A 159 20.92 -4.47 4.26
C GLU A 159 20.42 -4.34 5.70
N LEU A 160 20.52 -3.13 6.27
CA LEU A 160 20.07 -2.85 7.64
C LEU A 160 18.56 -3.05 7.80
N ARG A 161 17.75 -2.64 6.82
CA ARG A 161 16.30 -2.83 6.86
C ARG A 161 15.91 -4.30 6.84
N VAL A 162 16.59 -5.11 6.01
CA VAL A 162 16.34 -6.56 5.95
C VAL A 162 16.66 -7.20 7.31
N ALA A 163 17.85 -6.95 7.85
CA ALA A 163 18.24 -7.47 9.16
C ALA A 163 17.28 -7.03 10.28
N PHE A 164 16.87 -5.75 10.29
CA PHE A 164 15.92 -5.23 11.28
C PHE A 164 14.56 -5.92 11.21
N THR A 165 14.06 -6.19 10.00
CA THR A 165 12.74 -6.80 9.77
C THR A 165 12.74 -8.30 10.04
N GLU A 166 13.83 -9.00 9.67
CA GLU A 166 13.98 -10.43 9.95
C GLU A 166 13.86 -10.75 11.44
N ASN A 167 14.42 -9.88 12.29
CA ASN A 167 14.27 -10.01 13.74
C ASN A 167 12.80 -9.84 14.16
N LEU A 168 12.08 -8.84 13.64
CA LEU A 168 10.70 -8.53 14.06
C LEU A 168 9.65 -9.60 13.74
N ASN A 169 9.91 -10.52 12.81
CA ASN A 169 8.92 -11.51 12.35
C ASN A 169 8.57 -12.61 13.40
N MET A 170 9.01 -12.46 14.65
CA MET A 170 8.71 -13.35 15.77
C MET A 170 8.04 -12.59 16.94
N ASN A 171 6.75 -12.26 16.83
CA ASN A 171 5.99 -11.69 17.96
C ASN A 171 4.97 -12.71 18.51
N PRO A 172 5.17 -13.25 19.73
CA PRO A 172 4.34 -14.34 20.28
C PRO A 172 2.95 -13.90 20.80
N GLY A 173 2.49 -12.67 20.50
CA GLY A 173 1.13 -12.22 20.85
C GLY A 173 0.92 -12.00 22.35
N TYR A 174 1.23 -10.80 22.85
CA TYR A 174 1.10 -10.45 24.28
C TYR A 174 -0.16 -9.64 24.62
N LEU A 175 -0.86 -9.09 23.62
CA LEU A 175 -2.00 -8.18 23.82
C LEU A 175 -3.19 -8.84 24.56
N ALA A 176 -3.41 -10.14 24.34
CA ALA A 176 -4.43 -10.89 25.07
C ALA A 176 -4.12 -10.97 26.58
N VAL A 177 -2.84 -11.05 26.95
CA VAL A 177 -2.41 -11.03 28.35
C VAL A 177 -2.68 -9.66 28.95
N LEU A 178 -2.34 -8.57 28.25
CA LEU A 178 -2.56 -7.22 28.75
C LEU A 178 -4.04 -6.89 28.96
N SER A 179 -4.91 -7.36 28.07
CA SER A 179 -6.35 -7.08 28.16
C SER A 179 -7.09 -8.01 29.14
N LYS A 180 -6.78 -9.32 29.18
CA LYS A 180 -7.58 -10.31 29.95
C LYS A 180 -6.96 -10.76 31.27
N CYS A 181 -5.64 -10.65 31.45
CA CYS A 181 -5.00 -11.15 32.66
C CYS A 181 -5.28 -10.26 33.88
N VAL A 182 -5.88 -10.85 34.92
CA VAL A 182 -6.24 -10.15 36.17
C VAL A 182 -4.99 -9.79 37.01
N LYS A 183 -3.92 -10.58 36.91
CA LYS A 183 -2.69 -10.40 37.71
C LYS A 183 -1.83 -9.28 37.14
N PRO A 184 -1.61 -8.15 37.85
CA PRO A 184 -0.83 -7.03 37.33
C PRO A 184 0.64 -7.40 37.08
N GLU A 185 1.24 -8.27 37.90
CA GLU A 185 2.64 -8.69 37.75
C GLU A 185 2.84 -9.46 36.44
N THR A 186 1.85 -10.26 36.04
CA THR A 186 1.89 -11.00 34.77
C THR A 186 1.74 -10.05 33.58
N ARG A 187 0.91 -9.01 33.68
CA ARG A 187 0.79 -7.99 32.62
C ARG A 187 2.08 -7.19 32.49
N GLU A 188 2.67 -6.78 33.61
CA GLU A 188 3.95 -6.08 33.65
C GLU A 188 5.05 -6.90 33.00
N GLU A 189 5.23 -8.15 33.42
CA GLU A 189 6.24 -9.04 32.86
C GLU A 189 6.03 -9.24 31.35
N ALA A 190 4.80 -9.54 30.92
CA ALA A 190 4.49 -9.72 29.51
C ALA A 190 4.79 -8.45 28.68
N PHE A 191 4.42 -7.27 29.18
CA PHE A 191 4.73 -6.01 28.52
C PHE A 191 6.23 -5.74 28.44
N ILE A 192 6.96 -5.85 29.56
CA ILE A 192 8.39 -5.55 29.58
C ILE A 192 9.17 -6.53 28.69
N GLN A 193 8.83 -7.82 28.72
CA GLN A 193 9.47 -8.80 27.85
C GLN A 193 9.16 -8.52 26.37
N SER A 194 7.94 -8.08 26.04
CA SER A 194 7.61 -7.74 24.65
C SER A 194 8.39 -6.53 24.11
N GLN A 195 8.82 -5.62 24.99
CA GLN A 195 9.68 -4.48 24.61
C GLN A 195 11.17 -4.86 24.47
N ARG A 196 11.57 -6.09 24.83
CA ARG A 196 12.98 -6.54 24.90
C ARG A 196 13.33 -7.68 23.96
N ILE A 197 12.42 -8.08 23.07
CA ILE A 197 12.60 -9.28 22.24
C ILE A 197 13.81 -9.16 21.31
N PHE A 198 14.15 -7.96 20.84
CA PHE A 198 15.19 -7.74 19.80
C PHE A 198 16.21 -6.65 20.20
N PRO A 199 17.09 -6.88 21.19
CA PRO A 199 18.08 -5.90 21.61
C PRO A 199 19.07 -5.51 20.49
N GLU A 200 19.36 -6.42 19.57
CA GLU A 200 20.22 -6.20 18.40
C GLU A 200 19.67 -5.12 17.45
N ASN A 201 18.35 -4.92 17.42
CA ASN A 201 17.72 -3.90 16.57
C ASN A 201 18.07 -2.47 17.01
N ILE A 202 18.55 -2.26 18.25
CA ILE A 202 18.95 -0.93 18.73
C ILE A 202 20.14 -0.40 17.91
N ALA A 203 21.18 -1.21 17.71
CA ALA A 203 22.37 -0.82 16.97
C ALA A 203 22.05 -0.60 15.48
N LEU A 204 21.24 -1.49 14.89
CA LEU A 204 20.79 -1.35 13.51
C LEU A 204 20.00 -0.05 13.31
N PHE A 205 19.09 0.28 14.23
CA PHE A 205 18.28 1.48 14.15
C PHE A 205 19.10 2.77 14.26
N GLN A 206 20.11 2.79 15.14
CA GLN A 206 21.04 3.92 15.26
C GLN A 206 21.79 4.17 13.94
N GLU A 207 22.31 3.10 13.32
CA GLU A 207 22.99 3.20 12.03
C GLU A 207 22.04 3.69 10.92
N ILE A 208 20.81 3.17 10.88
CA ILE A 208 19.77 3.60 9.94
C ILE A 208 19.49 5.10 10.06
N ILE A 209 19.38 5.65 11.28
CA ILE A 209 19.10 7.08 11.49
C ILE A 209 20.22 7.95 10.91
N VAL A 210 21.48 7.61 11.21
CA VAL A 210 22.64 8.38 10.75
C VAL A 210 22.72 8.35 9.23
N LEU A 211 22.67 7.16 8.62
CA LEU A 211 22.75 6.98 7.17
C LEU A 211 21.60 7.66 6.42
N ARG A 212 20.39 7.70 7.02
CA ARG A 212 19.26 8.45 6.46
C ARG A 212 19.50 9.97 6.45
N ASP A 213 20.06 10.54 7.52
CA ASP A 213 20.37 11.98 7.56
C ASP A 213 21.50 12.32 6.58
N GLU A 214 22.57 11.52 6.54
CA GLU A 214 23.67 11.70 5.60
C GLU A 214 23.20 11.63 4.13
N GLY A 215 22.41 10.60 3.78
CA GLY A 215 21.85 10.46 2.45
C GLY A 215 20.94 11.62 2.05
N ALA A 216 20.11 12.11 2.98
CA ALA A 216 19.24 13.26 2.73
C ALA A 216 20.03 14.56 2.52
N ARG A 217 21.10 14.78 3.29
CA ARG A 217 21.96 15.96 3.14
C ARG A 217 22.70 15.97 1.81
N LEU A 218 23.15 14.80 1.33
CA LEU A 218 23.77 14.68 0.01
C LEU A 218 22.82 15.16 -1.09
N LEU A 219 21.55 14.79 -1.00
CA LEU A 219 20.52 15.23 -1.94
C LEU A 219 20.07 16.70 -1.73
N GLY A 220 20.71 17.45 -0.83
CA GLY A 220 20.42 18.86 -0.58
C GLY A 220 19.26 19.12 0.38
N PHE A 221 18.74 18.10 1.08
CA PHE A 221 17.69 18.29 2.08
C PHE A 221 18.27 18.64 3.46
N LYS A 222 17.51 19.44 4.23
CA LYS A 222 17.87 19.83 5.60
C LYS A 222 17.91 18.64 6.59
N SER A 223 17.07 17.63 6.36
CA SER A 223 17.05 16.35 7.08
C SER A 223 16.27 15.29 6.30
N TYR A 224 16.37 14.03 6.70
CA TYR A 224 15.57 12.93 6.13
C TYR A 224 14.06 13.20 6.18
N ALA A 225 13.57 13.87 7.24
CA ALA A 225 12.15 14.21 7.35
C ALA A 225 11.70 15.23 6.29
N HIS A 226 12.57 16.19 5.90
CA HIS A 226 12.29 17.11 4.80
C HIS A 226 12.24 16.40 3.45
N GLN A 227 13.16 15.46 3.23
CA GLN A 227 13.16 14.61 2.04
C GLN A 227 11.84 13.83 1.92
N GLN A 228 11.42 13.14 2.98
CA GLN A 228 10.17 12.36 2.99
C GLN A 228 8.93 13.25 2.81
N ALA A 229 8.93 14.47 3.34
CA ALA A 229 7.78 15.37 3.28
C ALA A 229 7.54 16.00 1.89
N ARG A 230 8.56 16.09 1.02
CA ARG A 230 8.49 16.72 -0.31
C ARG A 230 7.25 16.29 -1.12
N HIS A 231 7.00 14.98 -1.14
CA HIS A 231 5.92 14.38 -1.93
C HIS A 231 4.65 14.08 -1.13
N LYS A 232 4.60 14.43 0.17
CA LYS A 232 3.43 14.22 1.05
C LYS A 232 2.51 15.44 1.04
N LEU A 233 1.31 15.32 1.62
CA LEU A 233 0.37 16.44 1.76
C LEU A 233 0.98 17.55 2.61
N LEU A 234 1.51 17.19 3.79
CA LEU A 234 2.26 18.10 4.65
C LEU A 234 3.70 18.17 4.15
N LYS A 235 4.05 19.31 3.55
CA LYS A 235 5.30 19.53 2.80
C LYS A 235 6.55 19.75 3.66
N SER A 236 6.44 19.71 4.98
CA SER A 236 7.59 19.90 5.89
C SER A 236 7.38 19.23 7.25
N PRO A 237 8.46 18.84 7.96
CA PRO A 237 8.36 18.35 9.33
C PRO A 237 7.86 19.43 10.30
N GLU A 238 8.07 20.72 10.02
CA GLU A 238 7.52 21.82 10.81
C GLU A 238 5.99 21.85 10.73
N SER A 239 5.41 21.67 9.53
CA SER A 239 3.96 21.55 9.36
C SER A 239 3.39 20.33 10.09
N VAL A 240 4.08 19.19 10.01
CA VAL A 240 3.71 17.97 10.77
C VAL A 240 3.71 18.24 12.27
N LYS A 241 4.79 18.86 12.78
CA LYS A 241 4.90 19.20 14.20
C LYS A 241 3.79 20.16 14.64
N SER A 242 3.51 21.20 13.86
CA SER A 242 2.45 22.17 14.17
C SER A 242 1.09 21.49 14.28
N MET A 243 0.75 20.61 13.33
CA MET A 243 -0.50 19.83 13.36
C MET A 243 -0.57 18.91 14.59
N LEU A 244 0.52 18.22 14.91
CA LEU A 244 0.58 17.33 16.08
C LEU A 244 0.50 18.10 17.41
N ASP A 245 1.13 19.27 17.50
CA ASP A 245 1.07 20.13 18.68
C ASP A 245 -0.34 20.67 18.91
N GLU A 246 -1.01 21.12 17.84
CA GLU A 246 -2.40 21.56 17.87
C GLU A 246 -3.33 20.42 18.31
N LEU A 247 -3.24 19.25 17.66
CA LEU A 247 -4.02 18.07 18.03
C LEU A 247 -3.78 17.67 19.50
N SER A 248 -2.52 17.70 19.92
CA SER A 248 -2.13 17.41 21.30
C SER A 248 -2.76 18.39 22.30
N SER A 249 -2.89 19.67 21.94
CA SER A 249 -3.51 20.68 22.81
C SER A 249 -4.99 20.38 23.11
N TYR A 250 -5.73 19.86 22.13
CA TYR A 250 -7.13 19.46 22.28
C TYR A 250 -7.29 18.12 23.02
N LEU A 251 -6.40 17.15 22.76
CA LEU A 251 -6.51 15.81 23.32
C LEU A 251 -5.97 15.68 24.76
N ARG A 252 -5.00 16.51 25.17
CA ARG A 252 -4.43 16.47 26.53
C ARG A 252 -5.46 16.55 27.67
N PRO A 253 -6.44 17.48 27.67
CA PRO A 253 -7.43 17.53 28.75
C PRO A 253 -8.32 16.27 28.76
N VAL A 254 -8.69 15.74 27.59
CA VAL A 254 -9.48 14.52 27.46
C VAL A 254 -8.70 13.31 27.99
N ALA A 255 -7.47 13.12 27.52
CA ALA A 255 -6.59 12.03 27.95
C ALA A 255 -6.32 12.08 29.47
N LYS A 256 -6.17 13.27 30.04
CA LYS A 256 -6.00 13.42 31.50
C LYS A 256 -7.26 12.97 32.26
N ALA A 257 -8.44 13.40 31.82
CA ALA A 257 -9.70 13.00 32.45
C ALA A 257 -9.94 11.49 32.35
N GLU A 258 -9.61 10.88 31.20
CA GLU A 258 -9.70 9.43 31.00
C GLU A 258 -8.71 8.66 31.88
N LEU A 259 -7.46 9.10 31.99
CA LEU A 259 -6.47 8.49 32.88
C LEU A 259 -6.87 8.60 34.35
N GLU A 260 -7.45 9.72 34.77
CA GLU A 260 -8.00 9.88 36.13
C GLU A 260 -9.15 8.90 36.40
N GLU A 261 -10.02 8.67 35.43
CA GLU A 261 -11.09 7.66 35.54
C GLU A 261 -10.54 6.23 35.59
N LEU A 262 -9.58 5.89 34.73
CA LEU A 262 -8.93 4.58 34.76
C LEU A 262 -8.21 4.33 36.09
N GLN A 263 -7.57 5.36 36.66
CA GLN A 263 -6.98 5.30 37.99
C GLN A 263 -8.04 5.06 39.09
N ARG A 264 -9.23 5.67 38.98
CA ARG A 264 -10.35 5.40 39.89
C ARG A 264 -10.83 3.95 39.77
N ILE A 265 -11.00 3.43 38.56
CA ILE A 265 -11.43 2.04 38.30
C ILE A 265 -10.40 1.03 38.81
N LYS A 266 -9.11 1.36 38.74
CA LYS A 266 -8.02 0.57 39.32
C LYS A 266 -8.12 0.45 40.84
N GLY A 267 -8.73 1.42 41.53
CA GLY A 267 -9.06 1.34 42.96
C GLY A 267 -7.86 1.37 43.91
N THR A 268 -6.65 1.61 43.42
CA THR A 268 -5.40 1.67 44.20
C THR A 268 -4.67 3.00 43.95
N PRO A 269 -5.18 4.12 44.51
CA PRO A 269 -4.70 5.48 44.22
C PRO A 269 -3.24 5.72 44.59
N GLU A 270 -2.71 4.93 45.54
CA GLU A 270 -1.31 4.98 45.97
C GLU A 270 -0.33 4.42 44.92
N THR A 271 -0.84 3.67 43.93
CA THR A 271 -0.03 3.08 42.87
C THR A 271 -0.22 3.83 41.55
N PRO A 272 0.86 4.23 40.85
CA PRO A 272 0.74 4.86 39.54
C PRO A 272 0.00 3.97 38.53
N PHE A 273 -0.65 4.60 37.56
CA PHE A 273 -1.18 3.92 36.37
C PHE A 273 -0.04 3.67 35.39
N TYR A 274 0.23 2.41 35.04
CA TYR A 274 1.30 2.04 34.11
C TYR A 274 0.74 1.67 32.74
N LEU A 275 1.60 1.59 31.72
CA LEU A 275 1.18 1.24 30.36
C LEU A 275 0.53 -0.16 30.29
N TRP A 276 1.04 -1.13 31.05
CA TRP A 276 0.49 -2.49 31.13
C TRP A 276 -0.82 -2.60 31.93
N ASP A 277 -1.31 -1.49 32.50
CA ASP A 277 -2.63 -1.41 33.13
C ASP A 277 -3.71 -0.96 32.14
N PHE A 278 -3.33 -0.26 31.06
CA PHE A 278 -4.25 0.40 30.15
C PHE A 278 -5.28 -0.56 29.55
N ASP A 279 -4.86 -1.60 28.83
CA ASP A 279 -5.77 -2.50 28.11
C ASP A 279 -6.76 -3.19 29.05
N TYR A 280 -6.31 -3.61 30.24
CA TYR A 280 -7.14 -4.29 31.23
C TYR A 280 -8.23 -3.36 31.78
N TYR A 281 -7.85 -2.17 32.27
CA TYR A 281 -8.80 -1.26 32.88
C TYR A 281 -9.66 -0.52 31.86
N HIS A 282 -9.16 -0.29 30.64
CA HIS A 282 -9.96 0.24 29.55
C HIS A 282 -11.06 -0.75 29.14
N ARG A 283 -10.73 -2.04 28.97
CA ARG A 283 -11.74 -3.08 28.74
C ARG A 283 -12.76 -3.15 29.87
N LYS A 284 -12.30 -3.11 31.13
CA LYS A 284 -13.19 -3.10 32.30
C LYS A 284 -14.10 -1.87 32.33
N MET A 285 -13.57 -0.68 32.02
CA MET A 285 -14.35 0.55 31.91
C MET A 285 -15.45 0.42 30.86
N LEU A 286 -15.14 -0.12 29.68
CA LEU A 286 -16.12 -0.36 28.62
C LEU A 286 -17.22 -1.33 29.07
N GLN A 287 -16.86 -2.41 29.75
CA GLN A 287 -17.82 -3.39 30.28
C GLN A 287 -18.70 -2.80 31.40
N ASP A 288 -18.09 -2.19 32.41
CA ASP A 288 -18.78 -1.79 33.64
C ASP A 288 -19.53 -0.45 33.46
N ASN A 289 -18.92 0.53 32.80
CA ASN A 289 -19.47 1.89 32.70
C ASN A 289 -20.28 2.11 31.42
N TYR A 290 -19.95 1.38 30.33
CA TYR A 290 -20.61 1.55 29.02
C TYR A 290 -21.42 0.32 28.58
N LEU A 291 -21.42 -0.77 29.36
CA LEU A 291 -22.12 -2.02 29.05
C LEU A 291 -21.71 -2.63 27.68
N VAL A 292 -20.45 -2.40 27.29
CA VAL A 292 -19.87 -2.91 26.04
C VAL A 292 -19.09 -4.19 26.36
N ASP A 293 -19.67 -5.33 25.98
CA ASP A 293 -18.99 -6.62 26.03
C ASP A 293 -18.61 -7.08 24.61
N TYR A 294 -17.31 -6.97 24.32
CA TYR A 294 -16.78 -7.36 23.01
C TYR A 294 -16.87 -8.85 22.72
N ASP A 295 -16.72 -9.71 23.74
CA ASP A 295 -16.82 -11.16 23.57
C ASP A 295 -18.29 -11.55 23.24
N LEU A 296 -19.29 -10.81 23.75
CA LEU A 296 -20.70 -11.00 23.36
C LEU A 296 -21.04 -10.38 22.00
N ILE A 297 -20.60 -9.15 21.74
CA ILE A 297 -20.84 -8.45 20.46
C ILE A 297 -20.30 -9.27 19.29
N SER A 298 -19.12 -9.87 19.48
CA SER A 298 -18.46 -10.82 18.58
C SER A 298 -19.41 -11.85 17.95
N GLU A 299 -20.29 -12.44 18.76
CA GLU A 299 -21.21 -13.51 18.35
C GLU A 299 -22.19 -13.06 17.24
N TYR A 300 -22.51 -11.76 17.19
CA TYR A 300 -23.45 -11.16 16.23
C TYR A 300 -22.84 -10.88 14.85
N PHE A 301 -21.52 -11.00 14.70
CA PHE A 301 -20.81 -10.68 13.46
C PHE A 301 -20.10 -11.91 12.86
N PRO A 302 -20.82 -12.96 12.43
CA PRO A 302 -20.20 -14.10 11.76
C PRO A 302 -19.56 -13.69 10.43
N ALA A 303 -18.35 -14.19 10.15
CA ALA A 303 -17.48 -13.66 9.11
C ALA A 303 -18.15 -13.53 7.72
N ASN A 304 -18.83 -14.61 7.30
CA ASN A 304 -19.53 -14.67 6.02
C ASN A 304 -20.69 -13.67 5.89
N ALA A 305 -21.45 -13.48 6.97
CA ALA A 305 -22.59 -12.57 6.96
C ALA A 305 -22.12 -11.11 6.96
N THR A 306 -21.06 -10.81 7.71
CA THR A 306 -20.53 -9.45 7.80
C THR A 306 -19.91 -9.00 6.49
N VAL A 307 -19.09 -9.83 5.84
CA VAL A 307 -18.53 -9.51 4.50
C VAL A 307 -19.64 -9.25 3.49
N ARG A 308 -20.68 -10.10 3.45
CA ARG A 308 -21.82 -9.88 2.55
C ARG A 308 -22.54 -8.56 2.81
N ARG A 309 -22.80 -8.22 4.08
CA ARG A 309 -23.45 -6.96 4.45
C ARG A 309 -22.60 -5.74 4.11
N MET A 310 -21.28 -5.85 4.27
CA MET A 310 -20.32 -4.82 3.89
C MET A 310 -20.32 -4.60 2.36
N LEU A 311 -20.24 -5.66 1.56
CA LEU A 311 -20.32 -5.56 0.09
C LEU A 311 -21.65 -4.91 -0.35
N ASN A 312 -22.78 -5.28 0.25
CA ASN A 312 -24.07 -4.66 -0.04
C ASN A 312 -24.11 -3.15 0.30
N ALA A 313 -23.35 -2.70 1.30
CA ALA A 313 -23.25 -1.28 1.60
C ALA A 313 -22.48 -0.54 0.48
N PHE A 314 -21.40 -1.13 -0.02
CA PHE A 314 -20.65 -0.59 -1.17
C PHE A 314 -21.46 -0.57 -2.45
N GLU A 315 -22.23 -1.63 -2.75
CA GLU A 315 -23.14 -1.66 -3.90
C GLU A 315 -24.07 -0.44 -3.91
N ARG A 316 -24.57 -0.04 -2.73
CA ARG A 316 -25.48 1.11 -2.58
C ARG A 316 -24.77 2.45 -2.63
N ILE A 317 -23.64 2.59 -1.94
CA ILE A 317 -22.92 3.87 -1.84
C ILE A 317 -22.24 4.22 -3.15
N LEU A 318 -21.64 3.23 -3.82
CA LEU A 318 -20.85 3.42 -5.04
C LEU A 318 -21.61 3.06 -6.32
N SER A 319 -22.90 2.68 -6.23
CA SER A 319 -23.69 2.22 -7.37
C SER A 319 -23.00 1.07 -8.13
N LEU A 320 -22.55 0.06 -7.39
CA LEU A 320 -21.85 -1.11 -7.92
C LEU A 320 -22.75 -2.35 -7.86
N LYS A 321 -22.46 -3.30 -8.73
CA LYS A 321 -22.98 -4.66 -8.70
C LYS A 321 -21.85 -5.61 -8.34
N ILE A 322 -21.93 -6.28 -7.20
CA ILE A 322 -20.86 -7.15 -6.68
C ILE A 322 -21.39 -8.58 -6.55
N GLU A 323 -21.09 -9.42 -7.55
CA GLU A 323 -21.62 -10.78 -7.62
C GLU A 323 -20.54 -11.83 -7.37
N LYS A 324 -20.81 -12.77 -6.44
CA LYS A 324 -19.91 -13.89 -6.21
C LYS A 324 -19.84 -14.79 -7.46
N VAL A 325 -18.63 -15.07 -7.92
CA VAL A 325 -18.37 -16.00 -9.03
C VAL A 325 -18.69 -17.43 -8.57
N GLN A 326 -19.66 -18.08 -9.21
CA GLN A 326 -20.15 -19.40 -8.78
C GLN A 326 -19.26 -20.56 -9.24
N ASN A 327 -18.71 -20.49 -10.45
CA ASN A 327 -17.96 -21.57 -11.09
C ASN A 327 -16.45 -21.30 -11.08
N ILE A 328 -15.91 -20.94 -9.91
CA ILE A 328 -14.46 -20.71 -9.74
C ILE A 328 -13.72 -22.06 -9.86
N ARG A 329 -12.62 -22.08 -10.60
CA ARG A 329 -11.75 -23.27 -10.71
C ARG A 329 -10.57 -23.12 -9.77
N ASP A 330 -9.97 -24.22 -9.34
CA ASP A 330 -8.78 -24.21 -8.47
C ASP A 330 -7.66 -23.35 -9.05
N LYS A 331 -7.50 -23.35 -10.38
CA LYS A 331 -6.49 -22.53 -11.03
C LYS A 331 -6.69 -21.01 -10.87
N ASN A 332 -7.87 -20.56 -10.45
CA ASN A 332 -8.22 -19.16 -10.30
C ASN A 332 -8.04 -18.64 -8.86
N ILE A 333 -7.73 -19.52 -7.91
CA ILE A 333 -7.56 -19.19 -6.49
C ILE A 333 -6.30 -19.85 -5.93
N TRP A 334 -5.61 -19.18 -5.01
CA TRP A 334 -4.41 -19.74 -4.37
C TRP A 334 -4.72 -20.58 -3.13
N HIS A 335 -5.97 -20.53 -2.63
CA HIS A 335 -6.43 -21.30 -1.48
C HIS A 335 -7.95 -21.55 -1.55
N PRO A 336 -8.46 -22.71 -1.09
CA PRO A 336 -9.91 -23.04 -1.15
C PRO A 336 -10.85 -22.05 -0.45
N ASP A 337 -10.34 -21.35 0.57
CA ASP A 337 -11.13 -20.37 1.32
C ASP A 337 -11.28 -19.01 0.61
N VAL A 338 -10.54 -18.79 -0.48
CA VAL A 338 -10.59 -17.55 -1.25
C VAL A 338 -11.91 -17.46 -2.00
N LYS A 339 -12.58 -16.32 -1.86
CA LYS A 339 -13.80 -16.02 -2.62
C LYS A 339 -13.50 -14.94 -3.64
N VAL A 340 -14.12 -15.08 -4.81
CA VAL A 340 -13.97 -14.14 -5.93
C VAL A 340 -15.32 -13.53 -6.25
N PHE A 341 -15.35 -12.22 -6.41
CA PHE A 341 -16.51 -11.42 -6.77
C PHE A 341 -16.22 -10.66 -8.07
N ALA A 342 -17.19 -10.61 -8.97
CA ALA A 342 -17.15 -9.74 -10.15
C ALA A 342 -17.81 -8.40 -9.80
N VAL A 343 -17.15 -7.30 -10.14
CA VAL A 343 -17.61 -5.94 -9.87
C VAL A 343 -17.99 -5.28 -11.20
N GLN A 344 -19.18 -4.71 -11.25
CA GLN A 344 -19.69 -3.99 -12.41
C GLN A 344 -20.27 -2.64 -11.97
N ASP A 345 -20.19 -1.65 -12.85
CA ASP A 345 -20.91 -0.39 -12.65
C ASP A 345 -22.42 -0.62 -12.87
N MET A 346 -23.27 -0.11 -11.97
CA MET A 346 -24.71 -0.30 -12.11
C MET A 346 -25.34 0.58 -13.19
N ALA A 347 -24.76 1.73 -13.51
CA ALA A 347 -25.31 2.67 -14.47
C ALA A 347 -24.98 2.28 -15.92
N SER A 348 -23.73 1.95 -16.21
CA SER A 348 -23.26 1.56 -17.54
C SER A 348 -23.32 0.05 -17.78
N SER A 349 -23.38 -0.77 -16.73
CA SER A 349 -23.17 -2.23 -16.79
C SER A 349 -21.77 -2.64 -17.24
N ASP A 350 -20.81 -1.72 -17.20
CA ASP A 350 -19.42 -2.03 -17.54
C ASP A 350 -18.78 -2.91 -16.47
N PHE A 351 -17.99 -3.87 -16.92
CA PHE A 351 -17.17 -4.67 -16.01
C PHE A 351 -15.99 -3.82 -15.50
N ILE A 352 -15.89 -3.71 -14.17
CA ILE A 352 -14.83 -2.96 -13.50
C ILE A 352 -13.66 -3.88 -13.15
N GLY A 353 -13.92 -5.08 -12.65
CA GLY A 353 -12.86 -5.94 -12.16
C GLY A 353 -13.30 -7.10 -11.28
N PHE A 354 -12.32 -7.82 -10.76
CA PHE A 354 -12.51 -8.87 -9.76
C PHE A 354 -12.07 -8.41 -8.38
N LEU A 355 -12.82 -8.81 -7.35
CA LEU A 355 -12.44 -8.68 -5.95
C LEU A 355 -12.22 -10.07 -5.36
N TYR A 356 -11.02 -10.30 -4.82
CA TYR A 356 -10.65 -11.49 -4.09
C TYR A 356 -10.71 -11.19 -2.59
N THR A 357 -11.32 -12.09 -1.82
CA THR A 357 -11.31 -12.03 -0.35
C THR A 357 -10.69 -13.29 0.22
N ASP A 358 -9.62 -13.13 0.99
CA ASP A 358 -8.93 -14.21 1.69
C ASP A 358 -8.82 -13.84 3.15
N ILE A 359 -9.78 -14.33 3.93
CA ILE A 359 -10.07 -13.72 5.22
C ILE A 359 -9.55 -14.52 6.43
N TYR A 360 -9.15 -15.78 6.21
CA TYR A 360 -8.75 -16.66 7.31
C TYR A 360 -7.23 -16.73 7.43
N GLN A 361 -6.73 -16.74 8.67
CA GLN A 361 -5.32 -16.96 8.95
C GLN A 361 -4.91 -18.40 8.62
N ARG A 362 -3.66 -18.54 8.17
CA ARG A 362 -2.99 -19.82 7.97
C ARG A 362 -1.48 -19.63 7.99
N GLU A 363 -0.76 -20.72 8.19
CA GLU A 363 0.70 -20.71 8.23
C GLU A 363 1.30 -20.12 6.94
N GLY A 364 2.21 -19.15 7.10
CA GLY A 364 2.91 -18.50 6.00
C GLY A 364 2.10 -17.48 5.20
N LYS A 365 0.83 -17.23 5.55
CA LYS A 365 0.06 -16.10 5.04
C LYS A 365 0.48 -14.81 5.75
N TYR A 366 0.45 -13.68 5.04
CA TYR A 366 0.61 -12.35 5.61
C TYR A 366 -0.34 -12.14 6.80
N SER A 367 0.15 -11.52 7.88
CA SER A 367 -0.47 -11.55 9.21
C SER A 367 -1.16 -10.25 9.63
N HIS A 368 -1.21 -9.25 8.75
CA HIS A 368 -1.94 -7.99 8.98
C HIS A 368 -2.95 -7.73 7.87
N ALA A 369 -4.05 -7.04 8.17
CA ALA A 369 -5.01 -6.58 7.16
C ALA A 369 -4.29 -5.74 6.08
N ALA A 370 -4.62 -5.96 4.81
CA ALA A 370 -4.00 -5.25 3.69
C ALA A 370 -4.82 -5.42 2.41
N ASN A 371 -4.59 -4.53 1.45
CA ASN A 371 -4.99 -4.75 0.07
C ASN A 371 -3.79 -4.84 -0.86
N PHE A 372 -3.90 -5.74 -1.81
CA PHE A 372 -2.95 -5.92 -2.89
C PHE A 372 -3.68 -5.78 -4.23
N ASN A 373 -3.24 -4.82 -5.03
CA ASN A 373 -3.64 -4.75 -6.43
C ASN A 373 -2.89 -5.83 -7.21
N ILE A 374 -3.56 -6.90 -7.64
CA ILE A 374 -2.91 -8.01 -8.36
C ILE A 374 -2.57 -7.56 -9.78
N PHE A 375 -3.54 -6.96 -10.47
CA PHE A 375 -3.38 -6.38 -11.80
C PHE A 375 -3.84 -4.92 -11.80
N PRO A 376 -2.94 -3.96 -12.08
CA PRO A 376 -3.30 -2.55 -12.12
C PRO A 376 -4.15 -2.22 -13.36
N ALA A 377 -5.00 -1.20 -13.24
CA ALA A 377 -5.61 -0.53 -14.39
C ALA A 377 -4.58 0.43 -14.99
N ILE A 378 -4.11 0.10 -16.20
CA ILE A 378 -3.09 0.87 -16.90
C ILE A 378 -3.61 1.26 -18.27
N LEU A 379 -3.35 2.50 -18.68
CA LEU A 379 -3.52 2.93 -20.07
C LEU A 379 -2.30 2.49 -20.88
N CYS A 380 -2.52 1.63 -21.87
CA CYS A 380 -1.51 1.28 -22.88
C CYS A 380 -1.83 2.07 -24.16
N PHE A 381 -0.86 2.75 -24.76
CA PHE A 381 -1.10 3.53 -25.98
C PHE A 381 -0.25 3.03 -27.17
N GLY A 382 -0.85 2.97 -28.36
CA GLY A 382 -0.22 2.48 -29.60
C GLY A 382 -1.03 1.39 -30.33
N ASP A 383 -1.95 0.73 -29.63
CA ASP A 383 -2.94 -0.16 -30.23
C ASP A 383 -4.25 -0.01 -29.46
N THR A 384 -5.22 0.74 -30.01
CA THR A 384 -6.57 0.87 -29.43
C THR A 384 -7.35 -0.45 -29.43
N THR A 385 -6.73 -1.54 -29.89
CA THR A 385 -7.24 -2.92 -29.83
C THR A 385 -6.62 -3.78 -28.73
N LEU A 386 -5.60 -3.33 -28.01
CA LEU A 386 -5.18 -3.97 -26.77
C LEU A 386 -6.07 -3.42 -25.65
N GLU A 387 -7.13 -4.18 -25.38
CA GLU A 387 -8.13 -3.94 -24.35
C GLU A 387 -7.47 -3.42 -23.06
N LYS A 388 -8.11 -2.43 -22.39
CA LYS A 388 -7.99 -2.27 -20.94
C LYS A 388 -7.90 -3.69 -20.37
N PRO A 389 -6.84 -4.08 -19.63
CA PRO A 389 -6.70 -5.47 -19.22
C PRO A 389 -8.05 -5.89 -18.65
N ALA A 390 -8.70 -6.88 -19.27
CA ALA A 390 -10.09 -7.27 -18.98
C ALA A 390 -10.26 -7.87 -17.57
N ASP A 391 -9.24 -7.68 -16.73
CA ASP A 391 -8.97 -8.28 -15.45
C ASP A 391 -8.23 -7.25 -14.60
N HIS A 392 -9.00 -6.35 -14.02
CA HIS A 392 -8.56 -5.53 -12.91
C HIS A 392 -8.88 -6.33 -11.64
N SER A 393 -7.93 -7.08 -11.12
CA SER A 393 -8.16 -7.84 -9.89
C SER A 393 -7.52 -7.17 -8.69
N GLN A 394 -8.36 -6.98 -7.67
CA GLN A 394 -7.97 -6.49 -6.37
C GLN A 394 -8.14 -7.59 -5.36
N PHE A 395 -7.18 -7.67 -4.45
CA PHE A 395 -7.18 -8.61 -3.38
C PHE A 395 -7.28 -7.86 -2.06
N VAL A 396 -8.40 -8.07 -1.36
CA VAL A 396 -8.59 -7.59 0.01
C VAL A 396 -8.27 -8.74 0.95
N HIS A 397 -7.18 -8.57 1.67
CA HIS A 397 -6.75 -9.43 2.74
C HIS A 397 -7.26 -8.87 4.07
N VAL A 398 -7.98 -9.72 4.78
CA VAL A 398 -8.55 -9.41 6.09
C VAL A 398 -8.10 -10.54 7.00
N ASP A 399 -7.63 -10.25 8.20
CA ASP A 399 -7.17 -11.31 9.08
C ASP A 399 -8.24 -11.71 10.07
N PHE A 400 -8.54 -13.00 10.13
CA PHE A 400 -9.31 -13.62 11.20
C PHE A 400 -8.54 -14.79 11.79
N GLU A 401 -8.42 -14.83 13.12
CA GLU A 401 -8.14 -16.09 13.80
C GLU A 401 -9.24 -17.11 13.42
N SER A 402 -8.98 -18.39 13.60
CA SER A 402 -9.81 -19.53 13.16
C SER A 402 -11.27 -19.57 13.68
N SER A 403 -11.77 -18.50 14.28
CA SER A 403 -13.14 -18.33 14.73
C SER A 403 -14.10 -18.08 13.56
N GLU A 404 -15.30 -18.65 13.65
CA GLU A 404 -16.43 -18.41 12.73
C GLU A 404 -16.92 -16.93 12.76
N HIS A 405 -16.44 -16.15 13.73
CA HIS A 405 -16.82 -14.76 13.99
C HIS A 405 -15.75 -13.77 13.48
N LEU A 406 -16.22 -12.72 12.80
CA LEU A 406 -15.42 -11.61 12.26
C LEU A 406 -14.86 -10.70 13.36
N CYS A 407 -15.53 -10.66 14.51
CA CYS A 407 -15.36 -9.60 15.50
C CYS A 407 -14.83 -10.21 16.79
N ARG A 408 -13.70 -9.73 17.28
CA ARG A 408 -13.23 -9.96 18.66
C ARG A 408 -13.50 -8.77 19.55
N ASP A 409 -13.48 -7.58 18.95
CA ASP A 409 -13.87 -6.31 19.51
C ASP A 409 -14.20 -5.32 18.37
N TRP A 410 -14.84 -4.21 18.72
CA TRP A 410 -15.23 -3.17 17.75
C TRP A 410 -14.03 -2.52 17.08
N SER A 411 -12.89 -2.36 17.78
CA SER A 411 -11.66 -1.83 17.17
C SER A 411 -11.18 -2.74 16.03
N PHE A 412 -11.20 -4.06 16.21
CA PHE A 412 -10.83 -5.04 15.22
C PHE A 412 -11.82 -5.04 14.05
N LEU A 413 -13.13 -5.05 14.31
CA LEU A 413 -14.12 -4.88 13.25
C LEU A 413 -13.92 -3.56 12.50
N SER A 414 -13.63 -2.48 13.22
CA SER A 414 -13.41 -1.17 12.63
C SER A 414 -12.10 -1.14 11.84
N THR A 415 -11.00 -1.74 12.28
CA THR A 415 -9.74 -1.83 11.52
C THR A 415 -9.94 -2.71 10.30
N GLN A 416 -10.55 -3.88 10.44
CA GLN A 416 -10.85 -4.73 9.29
C GLN A 416 -11.85 -4.06 8.33
N PHE A 417 -12.86 -3.35 8.82
CA PHE A 417 -13.84 -2.63 8.00
C PHE A 417 -13.25 -1.35 7.42
N TRP A 418 -12.49 -0.55 8.16
CA TRP A 418 -11.83 0.69 7.72
C TRP A 418 -10.68 0.38 6.79
N ASP A 419 -9.79 -0.56 7.11
CA ASP A 419 -8.72 -0.98 6.20
C ASP A 419 -9.32 -1.63 4.96
N SER A 420 -10.30 -2.56 5.09
CA SER A 420 -10.96 -3.13 3.90
C SER A 420 -11.82 -2.12 3.14
N SER A 421 -12.40 -1.10 3.79
CA SER A 421 -13.25 -0.10 3.14
C SER A 421 -12.46 1.03 2.52
N ILE A 422 -11.45 1.56 3.21
CA ILE A 422 -10.45 2.46 2.64
C ILE A 422 -9.76 1.72 1.51
N ASP A 423 -9.32 0.47 1.69
CA ASP A 423 -8.63 -0.24 0.62
C ASP A 423 -9.55 -0.67 -0.53
N PHE A 424 -10.84 -0.94 -0.28
CA PHE A 424 -11.83 -1.15 -1.34
C PHE A 424 -12.20 0.18 -2.03
N ILE A 425 -12.24 1.29 -1.29
CA ILE A 425 -12.48 2.64 -1.83
C ILE A 425 -11.25 3.15 -2.60
N TRP A 426 -10.04 2.94 -2.11
CA TRP A 426 -8.76 3.28 -2.76
C TRP A 426 -8.46 2.32 -3.89
N GLY A 427 -8.86 1.07 -3.71
CA GLY A 427 -8.99 0.09 -4.77
C GLY A 427 -10.08 0.47 -5.78
N THR A 428 -11.03 1.33 -5.47
CA THR A 428 -11.92 1.92 -6.49
C THR A 428 -11.45 3.30 -6.97
N GLU A 429 -10.55 3.99 -6.25
CA GLU A 429 -9.86 5.21 -6.73
C GLU A 429 -8.75 4.90 -7.74
N MET A 430 -8.04 3.77 -7.64
CA MET A 430 -7.05 3.31 -8.63
C MET A 430 -7.64 2.91 -10.00
N PRO A 431 -8.82 2.26 -10.13
CA PRO A 431 -9.54 2.09 -11.39
C PRO A 431 -10.33 3.33 -11.80
N MET A 432 -10.44 4.34 -10.92
CA MET A 432 -10.97 5.67 -11.25
C MET A 432 -9.87 6.70 -11.55
N THR A 433 -8.68 6.23 -11.97
CA THR A 433 -7.76 7.10 -12.69
C THR A 433 -8.34 7.28 -14.10
N VAL A 434 -8.90 8.48 -14.34
CA VAL A 434 -9.56 8.98 -15.56
C VAL A 434 -11.07 8.67 -15.67
N PHE A 435 -11.90 9.44 -14.94
CA PHE A 435 -13.12 9.98 -15.56
C PHE A 435 -12.70 11.10 -16.51
N GLU A 436 -12.27 10.75 -17.72
CA GLU A 436 -12.34 11.73 -18.80
C GLU A 436 -13.81 11.94 -19.10
N ASN A 437 -14.23 13.15 -18.78
CA ASN A 437 -15.49 13.77 -19.15
C ASN A 437 -15.91 13.34 -20.56
N VAL A 438 -16.84 12.39 -20.68
CA VAL A 438 -17.34 11.88 -21.97
C VAL A 438 -18.08 12.97 -22.77
N ASP A 439 -18.30 14.15 -22.17
CA ASP A 439 -18.82 15.33 -22.84
C ASP A 439 -17.75 16.17 -23.57
N ALA A 440 -16.45 15.96 -23.33
CA ALA A 440 -15.39 16.70 -24.06
C ALA A 440 -15.22 16.21 -25.52
N ALA A 441 -15.66 14.99 -25.84
CA ALA A 441 -15.66 14.45 -27.20
C ALA A 441 -16.87 14.91 -28.05
N ARG A 442 -17.86 15.58 -27.44
CA ARG A 442 -19.01 16.18 -28.15
C ARG A 442 -18.97 17.69 -27.95
N GLY A 443 -18.09 18.35 -28.70
CA GLY A 443 -17.80 19.79 -28.62
C GLY A 443 -18.94 20.68 -28.12
N ASN A 444 -18.87 21.08 -26.84
CA ASN A 444 -19.42 22.33 -26.34
C ASN A 444 -18.79 22.72 -24.97
N PRO A 445 -17.77 23.61 -24.92
CA PRO A 445 -16.99 23.87 -23.72
C PRO A 445 -17.58 25.00 -22.86
N ARG A 446 -18.87 24.91 -22.45
CA ARG A 446 -19.48 25.91 -21.54
C ARG A 446 -20.53 25.28 -20.62
N GLY A 447 -20.08 24.72 -19.51
CA GLY A 447 -20.86 24.67 -18.26
C GLY A 447 -20.35 25.78 -17.32
N PRO A 448 -21.21 26.43 -16.52
CA PRO A 448 -20.80 27.56 -15.69
C PRO A 448 -19.86 27.08 -14.58
N ILE A 449 -18.70 27.73 -14.49
CA ILE A 449 -17.80 27.63 -13.35
C ILE A 449 -18.52 28.32 -12.19
N LEU A 450 -18.77 27.60 -11.10
CA LEU A 450 -19.29 28.16 -9.85
C LEU A 450 -18.35 29.27 -9.37
N SER A 451 -18.91 30.40 -8.98
CA SER A 451 -18.11 31.56 -8.59
C SER A 451 -17.59 31.43 -7.16
N ASP A 452 -16.48 32.10 -6.84
CA ASP A 452 -15.83 32.06 -5.51
C ASP A 452 -16.74 32.54 -4.36
N GLU A 453 -17.86 33.23 -4.64
CA GLU A 453 -18.89 33.59 -3.64
C GLU A 453 -19.83 32.44 -3.27
N GLU A 454 -19.90 31.37 -4.08
CA GLU A 454 -20.69 30.17 -3.79
C GLU A 454 -19.86 29.11 -3.03
N MET A 455 -18.56 29.33 -2.87
CA MET A 455 -17.63 28.47 -2.11
C MET A 455 -17.24 29.03 -0.73
N ALA A 456 -17.77 30.19 -0.32
CA ALA A 456 -17.62 30.77 1.02
C ALA A 456 -18.89 30.56 1.84
#